data_AF-A0A7G9GQ86-F1
#
_entry.id   AF-A0A7G9GQ86-F1
#
_cell.length_a   1.000
_cell.length_b   1.000
_cell.length_c   1.000
_cell.angle_alpha   90.00
_cell.angle_beta   90.00
_cell.angle_gamma   90.00
#
_symmetry.space_group_name_H-M   'P 1'
#
loop_
_entity.id
_entity.type
_entity.pdbx_description
1 polymer ?
#
loop_
_entity_poly.entity_id
_entity_poly.type
_entity_poly.pdbx_seq_one_letter_code
_entity_poly.pdbx_strand_id
1 'polypeptide(L)'
;MYYYLDTNIPVELFQRVLKKKIYIDKSMLINKFNEVIGSEDCYFCITRPRRFGKTMNANMLGAYYTQGYDTHELFKDLKIAQTSTYEEHINKHHVVYIDFSTLPDPCTTYEEYISWIKYCI
;
A
#
# COMPACT_ATOMS: atom_id res chain seq x y z
N MET A 1 12.70 8.49 10.75
CA MET A 1 12.59 8.38 9.28
C MET A 1 11.60 7.27 9.10
N TYR A 2 10.39 7.57 8.65
CA TYR A 2 9.33 6.58 8.65
C TYR A 2 9.21 5.91 7.27
N TYR A 3 10.35 5.44 6.74
CA TYR A 3 10.31 4.28 5.86
C TYR A 3 10.00 3.11 6.77
N TYR A 4 8.72 2.75 6.84
CA TYR A 4 8.40 1.54 7.55
C TYR A 4 8.49 0.41 6.52
N LEU A 5 9.70 -0.11 6.37
CA LEU A 5 9.91 -1.36 5.62
C LEU A 5 9.08 -2.44 6.30
N ASP A 6 8.28 -3.14 5.50
CA ASP A 6 7.47 -4.28 5.91
C ASP A 6 6.62 -4.03 7.17
N THR A 7 6.00 -2.85 7.19
CA THR A 7 5.13 -2.43 8.30
C THR A 7 3.74 -3.02 8.22
N ASN A 8 3.11 -3.20 9.37
CA ASN A 8 1.71 -3.60 9.49
C ASN A 8 0.73 -2.42 9.32
N ILE A 9 1.19 -1.17 9.19
CA ILE A 9 0.31 0.01 9.09
C ILE A 9 -0.74 -0.11 7.96
N PRO A 10 -0.38 -0.46 6.70
CA PRO A 10 -1.36 -0.68 5.63
C PRO A 10 -2.38 -1.77 5.97
N VAL A 11 -1.96 -2.85 6.64
CA VAL A 11 -2.82 -3.97 7.05
C VAL A 11 -3.88 -3.49 8.02
N GLU A 12 -3.50 -2.78 9.09
CA GLU A 12 -4.43 -2.24 10.07
C GLU A 12 -5.41 -1.24 9.44
N LEU A 13 -4.90 -0.36 8.58
CA LEU A 13 -5.71 0.66 7.92
C LEU A 13 -6.70 0.04 6.92
N PHE A 14 -6.30 -1.00 6.19
CA PHE A 14 -7.18 -1.71 5.27
C PHE A 14 -8.24 -2.53 6.01
N GLN A 15 -7.88 -3.18 7.12
CA GLN A 15 -8.86 -3.85 7.97
C GLN A 15 -9.96 -2.89 8.47
N ARG A 16 -9.60 -1.65 8.84
CA ARG A 16 -10.57 -0.60 9.20
C ARG A 16 -11.46 -0.19 8.02
N VAL A 17 -10.92 -0.20 6.80
CA VAL A 17 -11.69 0.07 5.57
C VAL A 17 -12.77 -0.99 5.35
N LEU A 18 -12.43 -2.27 5.50
CA LEU A 18 -13.37 -3.38 5.31
C LEU A 18 -14.53 -3.36 6.31
N LYS A 19 -14.32 -2.79 7.51
CA LYS A 19 -15.37 -2.61 8.53
C LYS A 19 -16.34 -1.45 8.26
N LYS A 20 -16.17 -0.69 7.17
CA LYS A 20 -17.10 0.41 6.85
C LYS A 20 -18.48 -0.12 6.47
N LYS A 21 -19.54 0.59 6.88
CA LYS A 21 -20.94 0.29 6.51
C LYS A 21 -21.14 0.15 5.00
N ILE A 22 -20.41 0.96 4.23
CA ILE A 22 -20.40 0.90 2.77
C ILE A 22 -18.94 0.75 2.34
N TYR A 23 -18.61 -0.43 1.83
CA TYR A 23 -17.36 -0.72 1.16
C TYR A 23 -17.65 -1.17 -0.27
N ILE A 24 -16.92 -0.60 -1.22
CA ILE A 24 -16.97 -1.01 -2.62
C ILE A 24 -15.67 -1.74 -2.90
N ASP A 25 -15.78 -3.01 -3.27
CA ASP A 25 -14.63 -3.84 -3.57
C ASP A 25 -13.90 -3.35 -4.84
N LYS A 26 -12.65 -2.94 -4.64
CA LYS A 26 -11.71 -2.48 -5.67
C LYS A 26 -10.49 -3.39 -5.80
N SER A 27 -10.52 -4.58 -5.21
CA SER A 27 -9.37 -5.48 -5.16
C SER A 27 -8.87 -5.92 -6.53
N MET A 28 -9.70 -5.87 -7.58
CA MET A 28 -9.25 -6.12 -8.96
C MET A 28 -8.17 -5.15 -9.45
N LEU A 29 -7.97 -4.01 -8.78
CA LEU A 29 -6.82 -3.14 -9.01
C LEU A 29 -5.50 -3.88 -8.75
N ILE A 30 -5.45 -4.77 -7.75
CA ILE A 30 -4.29 -5.59 -7.46
C ILE A 30 -3.94 -6.49 -8.65
N ASN A 31 -4.94 -7.15 -9.27
CA ASN A 31 -4.70 -7.99 -10.44
C ASN A 31 -4.05 -7.20 -11.60
N LYS A 32 -4.47 -5.94 -11.78
CA LYS A 32 -3.86 -5.04 -12.76
C LYS A 32 -2.44 -4.62 -12.42
N PHE A 33 -2.10 -4.53 -11.14
CA PHE A 33 -0.74 -4.26 -10.72
C PHE A 33 0.12 -5.51 -10.90
N ASN A 34 -0.38 -6.69 -10.50
CA ASN A 34 0.31 -7.99 -10.67
C ASN A 34 0.74 -8.22 -12.13
N GLU A 35 -0.12 -7.92 -13.10
CA GLU A 35 0.15 -8.05 -14.55
C GLU A 35 1.43 -7.33 -15.02
N VAL A 36 1.88 -6.29 -14.32
CA VAL A 36 3.02 -5.46 -14.74
C VAL A 36 4.19 -5.44 -13.74
N ILE A 37 4.11 -6.20 -12.64
CA ILE A 37 5.23 -6.30 -11.69
C ILE A 37 6.47 -6.84 -12.42
N GLY A 38 7.59 -6.15 -12.26
CA GLY A 38 8.86 -6.50 -12.91
C GLY A 38 8.98 -6.09 -14.38
N SER A 39 7.96 -5.45 -14.96
CA SER A 39 8.01 -4.88 -16.32
C SER A 39 8.38 -3.39 -16.33
N GLU A 40 8.63 -2.83 -17.52
CA GLU A 40 8.83 -1.38 -17.68
C GLU A 40 7.58 -0.56 -17.34
N ASP A 41 6.38 -1.17 -17.43
CA ASP A 41 5.09 -0.55 -17.14
C ASP A 41 4.71 -0.59 -15.64
N CYS A 42 5.63 -0.97 -14.76
CA CYS A 42 5.36 -1.12 -13.31
C CYS A 42 5.14 0.20 -12.55
N TYR A 43 5.29 1.35 -13.21
CA TYR A 43 5.20 2.66 -12.57
C TYR A 43 3.79 3.25 -12.66
N PHE A 44 3.09 3.34 -11.53
CA PHE A 44 1.75 3.92 -11.45
C PHE A 44 1.72 5.25 -10.71
N CYS A 45 1.11 6.26 -11.35
CA CYS A 45 0.82 7.53 -10.70
C CYS A 45 -0.69 7.81 -10.70
N ILE A 46 -1.32 7.70 -9.52
CA ILE A 46 -2.75 7.95 -9.35
C ILE A 46 -2.97 9.42 -8.94
N THR A 47 -2.95 10.34 -9.91
CA THR A 47 -3.32 11.75 -9.73
C THR A 47 -4.87 11.90 -9.55
N ARG A 48 -5.46 13.10 -9.32
CA ARG A 48 -6.94 13.44 -9.19
C ARG A 48 -7.46 13.84 -7.76
N PRO A 49 -8.72 14.32 -7.57
CA PRO A 49 -9.18 15.02 -6.35
C PRO A 49 -9.26 14.24 -5.04
N ARG A 50 -9.41 15.01 -3.96
CA ARG A 50 -9.67 14.57 -2.58
C ARG A 50 -10.90 13.64 -2.52
N ARG A 51 -10.85 12.64 -1.64
CA ARG A 51 -11.92 11.65 -1.34
C ARG A 51 -12.25 10.62 -2.43
N PHE A 52 -11.41 10.44 -3.44
CA PHE A 52 -11.58 9.37 -4.45
C PHE A 52 -11.07 7.98 -4.01
N GLY A 53 -10.73 7.81 -2.73
CA GLY A 53 -10.30 6.50 -2.19
C GLY A 53 -8.86 6.12 -2.52
N LYS A 54 -7.99 7.06 -2.84
CA LYS A 54 -6.57 6.79 -3.15
C LYS A 54 -5.83 6.18 -1.96
N THR A 55 -5.93 6.80 -0.79
CA THR A 55 -5.33 6.30 0.46
C THR A 55 -5.84 4.89 0.80
N MET A 56 -7.14 4.64 0.57
CA MET A 56 -7.73 3.31 0.74
C MET A 56 -7.08 2.29 -0.19
N ASN A 57 -6.91 2.62 -1.47
CA ASN A 57 -6.26 1.74 -2.43
C ASN A 57 -4.78 1.53 -2.10
N ALA A 58 -4.05 2.56 -1.67
CA ALA A 58 -2.65 2.43 -1.25
C ALA A 58 -2.50 1.49 -0.05
N ASN A 59 -3.39 1.62 0.95
CA ASN A 59 -3.40 0.70 2.10
C ASN A 59 -3.79 -0.72 1.69
N MET A 60 -4.73 -0.88 0.77
CA MET A 60 -5.11 -2.19 0.20
C MET A 60 -3.91 -2.85 -0.51
N LEU A 61 -3.21 -2.12 -1.37
CA LEU A 61 -2.01 -2.63 -2.07
C LEU A 61 -0.91 -2.98 -1.07
N GLY A 62 -0.63 -2.10 -0.11
CA GLY A 62 0.36 -2.39 0.94
C GLY A 62 -0.01 -3.63 1.76
N ALA A 63 -1.26 -3.76 2.21
CA ALA A 63 -1.71 -4.93 2.95
C ALA A 63 -1.60 -6.23 2.15
N TYR A 64 -1.83 -6.17 0.83
CA TYR A 64 -1.74 -7.33 -0.05
C TYR A 64 -0.30 -7.79 -0.28
N TYR A 65 0.62 -6.86 -0.57
CA TYR A 65 1.97 -7.22 -1.00
C TYR A 65 2.95 -7.45 0.16
N THR A 66 2.81 -6.72 1.27
CA THR A 66 3.80 -6.72 2.36
C THR A 66 4.01 -8.12 2.92
N GLN A 67 5.27 -8.56 2.93
CA GLN A 67 5.67 -9.82 3.57
C GLN A 67 5.70 -9.73 5.10
N GLY A 68 5.75 -10.90 5.76
CA GLY A 68 5.85 -10.99 7.22
C GLY A 68 4.50 -10.91 7.96
N TYR A 69 3.40 -10.71 7.25
CA TYR A 69 2.04 -10.82 7.79
C TYR A 69 1.21 -11.76 6.94
N ASP A 70 0.42 -12.62 7.57
CA ASP A 70 -0.59 -13.40 6.86
C ASP A 70 -1.87 -12.56 6.74
N THR A 71 -2.22 -12.17 5.52
CA THR A 71 -3.38 -11.31 5.25
C THR A 71 -4.49 -11.99 4.44
N HIS A 72 -4.43 -13.31 4.23
CA HIS A 72 -5.42 -14.03 3.41
C HIS A 72 -6.86 -13.78 3.89
N GLU A 73 -7.07 -13.72 5.20
CA GLU A 73 -8.37 -13.43 5.79
C GLU A 73 -8.95 -12.04 5.40
N LEU A 74 -8.10 -11.07 5.06
CA LEU A 74 -8.56 -9.74 4.58
C LEU A 74 -9.00 -9.77 3.11
N PHE A 75 -8.53 -10.74 2.34
CA PHE A 75 -8.73 -10.78 0.88
C PHE A 75 -9.59 -11.94 0.39
N LYS A 76 -9.81 -12.99 1.21
CA LYS A 76 -10.52 -14.22 0.81
C LYS A 76 -11.91 -14.00 0.21
N ASP A 77 -12.63 -12.99 0.70
CA ASP A 77 -14.00 -12.66 0.26
C ASP A 77 -14.03 -11.55 -0.81
N LEU A 78 -12.86 -11.04 -1.23
CA LEU A 78 -12.73 -10.00 -2.25
C LEU A 78 -12.50 -10.62 -3.64
N LYS A 79 -12.83 -9.88 -4.70
CA LYS A 79 -12.72 -10.34 -6.09
C LYS A 79 -11.31 -10.81 -6.49
N ILE A 80 -10.27 -10.29 -5.83
CA ILE A 80 -8.87 -10.66 -6.14
C ILE A 80 -8.60 -12.13 -5.84
N ALA A 81 -9.25 -12.70 -4.81
CA ALA A 81 -9.06 -14.10 -4.43
C ALA A 81 -9.50 -15.11 -5.51
N GLN A 82 -10.27 -14.64 -6.51
CA GLN A 82 -10.72 -15.46 -7.65
C GLN A 82 -9.78 -15.37 -8.86
N THR A 83 -8.68 -14.63 -8.75
CA THR A 83 -7.72 -14.45 -9.86
C THR A 83 -6.55 -15.42 -9.74
N SER A 84 -5.98 -15.81 -10.88
CA SER A 84 -4.82 -16.71 -10.91
C SER A 84 -3.56 -16.10 -10.30
N THR A 85 -3.44 -14.77 -10.27
CA THR A 85 -2.28 -14.04 -9.74
C THR A 85 -2.37 -13.78 -8.23
N TYR A 86 -3.46 -14.22 -7.58
CA TYR A 86 -3.70 -13.98 -6.16
C TYR A 86 -2.57 -14.53 -5.27
N GLU A 87 -2.40 -15.85 -5.31
CA GLU A 87 -1.41 -16.56 -4.51
C GLU A 87 0.03 -16.26 -4.93
N GLU A 88 0.24 -15.74 -6.14
CA GLU A 88 1.57 -15.43 -6.67
C GLU A 88 2.24 -14.29 -5.90
N HIS A 89 1.46 -13.29 -5.48
CA HIS A 89 2.01 -12.04 -4.93
C HIS A 89 1.56 -11.71 -3.50
N ILE A 90 0.50 -12.34 -2.97
CA ILE A 90 0.05 -12.04 -1.62
C ILE A 90 1.16 -12.33 -0.58
N ASN A 91 1.47 -11.34 0.25
CA ASN A 91 2.47 -11.37 1.33
C ASN A 91 3.89 -11.82 0.91
N LYS A 92 4.30 -11.52 -0.32
CA LYS A 92 5.58 -11.99 -0.91
C LYS A 92 6.57 -10.89 -1.30
N HIS A 93 6.27 -9.62 -1.01
CA HIS A 93 7.10 -8.50 -1.44
C HIS A 93 7.57 -7.65 -0.26
N HIS A 94 8.80 -7.13 -0.36
CA HIS A 94 9.23 -6.04 0.51
C HIS A 94 8.46 -4.77 0.12
N VAL A 95 7.86 -4.11 1.09
CA VAL A 95 7.10 -2.87 0.86
C VAL A 95 7.69 -1.75 1.66
N VAL A 96 8.13 -0.70 0.95
CA VAL A 96 8.53 0.57 1.54
C VAL A 96 7.29 1.47 1.56
N TYR A 97 6.70 1.64 2.73
CA TYR A 97 5.59 2.58 2.93
C TYR A 97 6.12 3.96 3.31
N ILE A 98 5.69 4.99 2.57
CA ILE A 98 6.06 6.39 2.80
C ILE A 98 4.79 7.22 2.88
N ASP A 99 4.66 8.00 3.94
CA ASP A 99 3.61 8.99 4.09
C ASP A 99 4.22 10.39 4.24
N PHE A 100 3.75 11.32 3.41
CA PHE A 100 4.13 12.73 3.43
C PHE A 100 3.04 13.61 4.07
N SER A 101 1.98 13.01 4.61
CA SER A 101 0.89 13.76 5.26
C SER A 101 1.30 14.36 6.60
N THR A 102 2.36 13.84 7.21
CA THR A 102 2.94 14.31 8.47
C THR A 102 4.44 14.50 8.32
N LEU A 103 4.97 15.58 8.90
CA LEU A 103 6.42 15.75 9.03
C LEU A 103 6.92 14.86 10.18
N PRO A 104 8.01 14.11 10.00
CA PRO A 104 8.59 13.33 11.08
C PRO A 104 9.28 14.25 12.09
N ASP A 105 9.03 14.05 13.38
CA ASP A 105 9.78 14.70 14.46
C ASP A 105 11.29 14.30 14.37
N PRO A 106 12.27 15.23 14.37
CA PRO A 106 12.19 16.68 14.65
C PRO A 106 12.17 17.59 13.43
N CYS A 107 11.93 17.05 12.22
CA CYS A 107 11.88 17.86 11.00
C CYS A 107 10.67 18.80 11.06
N THR A 108 10.95 20.10 10.94
CA THR A 108 9.96 21.16 10.85
C THR A 108 9.85 21.73 9.44
N THR A 109 10.85 21.46 8.60
CA THR A 109 10.91 21.91 7.21
C THR A 109 11.13 20.75 6.24
N TYR A 110 10.80 20.98 4.97
CA TYR A 110 11.06 20.02 3.89
C TYR A 110 12.56 19.81 3.68
N GLU A 111 13.35 20.88 3.80
CA GLU A 111 14.80 20.88 3.63
C GLU A 111 15.49 20.00 4.67
N GLU A 112 15.08 20.10 5.94
CA GLU A 112 15.54 19.23 7.03
C GLU A 112 15.21 17.76 6.72
N TYR A 113 13.99 17.49 6.29
CA TYR A 113 13.55 16.14 5.94
C TYR A 113 14.36 15.54 4.78
N ILE A 114 14.57 16.28 3.69
CA ILE A 114 15.37 15.81 2.55
C ILE A 114 16.83 15.62 2.92
N SER A 115 17.41 16.54 3.70
CA SER A 115 18.78 16.42 4.18
C SER A 115 18.95 15.15 5.02
N TRP A 116 17.96 14.86 5.86
CA TRP A 116 17.99 13.69 6.71
C TRP A 116 17.81 12.39 5.92
N ILE A 117 16.98 12.39 4.86
CA ILE A 117 16.90 11.27 3.93
C ILE A 117 18.25 10.98 3.28
N LYS A 118 18.89 11.99 2.71
CA LYS A 118 20.20 11.85 2.05
C LYS A 118 21.31 11.34 2.98
N TYR A 119 21.15 11.52 4.29
CA TYR A 119 22.11 11.03 5.27
C TYR A 119 21.92 9.54 5.59
N CYS A 120 20.69 9.03 5.53
CA CYS A 120 20.38 7.64 5.89
C CYS A 120 20.40 6.65 4.72
N ILE A 121 20.38 7.15 3.47
CA ILE A 121 20.58 6.35 2.24
C ILE A 121 22.05 6.45 1.85
#